data_AF-A0AAE8INL3-F1
#
_entry.id   AF-A0AAE8INL3-F1
#
_cell.length_a   1.000
_cell.length_b   1.000
_cell.length_c   1.000
_cell.angle_alpha   90.00
_cell.angle_beta   90.00
_cell.angle_gamma   90.00
#
_symmetry.space_group_name_H-M   'P 1'
#
loop_
_entity.id
_entity.type
_entity.pdbx_description
1 polymer ?
#
loop_
_entity_poly.entity_id
_entity_poly.type
_entity_poly.pdbx_seq_one_letter_code
_entity_poly.pdbx_strand_id
1 'polypeptide(L)'
;MPQQDQVHPQANRDRLIVDSLLKGEPTENALVELARLHLRYDGFPGAREIQQDLKLLFQQWGLTEDVLFAKTREIHAAGRAYKHLRHGEEQQDWS
;
A
#
# COMPACT_ATOMS: atom_id res chain seq x y z
N MET A 1 21.50 2.90 22.52
CA MET A 1 20.66 4.11 22.58
C MET A 1 19.27 3.72 22.06
N PRO A 2 18.17 4.02 22.75
CA PRO A 2 16.84 3.83 22.16
C PRO A 2 16.72 4.73 20.92
N GLN A 3 16.30 4.16 19.80
CA GLN A 3 16.05 4.93 18.58
C GLN A 3 14.82 5.81 18.81
N GLN A 4 14.95 7.12 18.61
CA GLN A 4 13.83 8.04 18.77
C GLN A 4 12.79 7.82 17.66
N ASP A 5 11.50 7.82 18.03
CA ASP A 5 10.40 7.76 17.08
C ASP A 5 10.50 8.93 16.10
N GLN A 6 10.36 8.62 14.81
CA GLN A 6 10.36 9.59 13.71
C GLN A 6 8.94 9.75 13.15
N VAL A 7 8.70 10.93 12.58
CA VAL A 7 7.46 11.21 11.85
C VAL A 7 7.74 11.05 10.35
N HIS A 8 7.07 10.10 9.72
CA HIS A 8 7.20 9.92 8.27
C HIS A 8 6.55 11.12 7.54
N PRO A 9 7.22 11.75 6.55
CA PRO A 9 6.68 12.94 5.88
C PRO A 9 5.33 12.71 5.19
N GLN A 10 5.04 11.49 4.76
CA GLN A 10 3.76 11.13 4.11
C GLN A 10 2.71 10.60 5.08
N ALA A 11 2.98 10.55 6.39
CA ALA A 11 2.11 9.91 7.39
C ALA A 11 0.66 10.40 7.34
N ASN A 12 0.44 11.72 7.19
CA ASN A 12 -0.91 12.27 7.12
C ASN A 12 -1.69 11.77 5.90
N ARG A 13 -1.04 11.69 4.73
CA ARG A 13 -1.67 11.18 3.51
C ARG A 13 -1.91 9.67 3.60
N ASP A 14 -0.94 8.96 4.15
CA ASP A 14 -1.01 7.50 4.28
C ASP A 14 -2.07 7.07 5.27
N ARG A 15 -2.25 7.82 6.36
CA ARG A 15 -3.34 7.62 7.32
C ARG A 15 -4.70 7.63 6.63
N LEU A 16 -4.96 8.61 5.74
CA LEU A 16 -6.22 8.67 4.99
C LEU A 16 -6.44 7.43 4.09
N ILE A 17 -5.37 6.89 3.51
CA ILE A 17 -5.44 5.67 2.71
C ILE A 17 -5.77 4.48 3.61
N VAL A 18 -5.03 4.31 4.72
CA VAL A 18 -5.28 3.23 5.70
C VAL A 18 -6.72 3.28 6.22
N ASP A 19 -7.21 4.46 6.59
CA ASP A 19 -8.59 4.64 7.08
C ASP A 19 -9.63 4.24 6.03
N SER A 20 -9.34 4.46 4.74
CA SER A 20 -10.19 4.01 3.64
C SER A 20 -10.11 2.50 3.44
N LEU A 21 -8.93 1.89 3.59
CA LEU A 21 -8.77 0.44 3.46
C LEU A 21 -9.51 -0.29 4.59
N LEU A 22 -9.43 0.20 5.83
CA LEU A 22 -10.10 -0.39 7.00
C LEU A 22 -11.63 -0.45 6.88
N LYS A 23 -12.22 0.41 6.04
CA LYS A 23 -13.67 0.46 5.80
C LYS A 23 -14.07 -0.20 4.47
N GLY A 24 -13.09 -0.66 3.70
CA GLY A 24 -13.27 -1.14 2.34
C GLY A 24 -13.03 -2.64 2.20
N GLU A 25 -13.21 -3.10 0.97
CA GLU A 25 -13.00 -4.49 0.56
C GLU A 25 -11.62 -4.68 -0.10
N PRO A 26 -11.05 -5.91 -0.10
CA PRO A 26 -9.74 -6.23 -0.70
C PRO A 26 -9.77 -6.25 -2.24
N THR A 27 -10.12 -5.11 -2.85
CA THR A 27 -10.06 -4.90 -4.32
C THR A 27 -8.62 -4.90 -4.83
N GLU A 28 -8.40 -5.07 -6.14
CA GLU A 28 -7.05 -5.05 -6.73
C GLU A 28 -6.27 -3.78 -6.35
N ASN A 29 -6.90 -2.60 -6.39
CA ASN A 29 -6.26 -1.35 -5.97
C ASN A 29 -5.95 -1.34 -4.47
N ALA A 30 -6.87 -1.81 -3.64
CA ALA A 30 -6.66 -1.89 -2.19
C ALA A 30 -5.48 -2.80 -1.83
N LEU A 31 -5.30 -3.91 -2.54
CA LEU A 31 -4.15 -4.81 -2.38
C LEU A 31 -2.83 -4.14 -2.78
N VAL A 32 -2.83 -3.38 -3.87
CA VAL A 32 -1.65 -2.61 -4.30
C VAL A 32 -1.29 -1.52 -3.28
N GLU A 33 -2.28 -0.79 -2.77
CA GLU A 33 -2.10 0.22 -1.73
C GLU A 33 -1.58 -0.38 -0.41
N LEU A 34 -2.17 -1.50 0.04
CA LEU A 34 -1.72 -2.23 1.23
C LEU A 34 -0.27 -2.67 1.08
N ALA A 35 0.12 -3.25 -0.07
CA ALA A 35 1.50 -3.69 -0.30
C ALA A 35 2.49 -2.52 -0.29
N ARG A 36 2.14 -1.40 -0.93
CA ARG A 36 2.99 -0.20 -0.94
C ARG A 36 3.19 0.36 0.45
N LEU A 37 2.12 0.47 1.24
CA LEU A 37 2.19 1.01 2.60
C LEU A 37 2.90 0.05 3.55
N HIS A 38 2.69 -1.26 3.40
CA HIS A 38 3.42 -2.26 4.16
C HIS A 38 4.93 -2.12 3.98
N LEU A 39 5.42 -2.08 2.73
CA LEU A 39 6.84 -1.90 2.45
C LEU A 39 7.40 -0.56 2.97
N ARG A 40 6.60 0.51 2.90
CA ARG A 40 7.02 1.85 3.35
C ARG A 40 7.23 1.92 4.86
N TYR A 41 6.36 1.27 5.63
CA TYR A 41 6.37 1.34 7.10
C TYR A 41 7.05 0.14 7.75
N ASP A 42 7.46 -0.87 6.97
CA ASP A 42 8.23 -2.00 7.48
C ASP A 42 9.59 -1.51 8.03
N GLY A 43 9.88 -1.89 9.27
CA GLY A 43 11.06 -1.46 10.00
C GLY A 43 11.17 0.06 10.25
N PHE A 44 10.16 0.87 9.92
CA PHE A 44 10.23 2.32 10.12
C PHE A 44 10.20 2.68 11.62
N PRO A 45 11.14 3.51 12.11
CA PRO A 45 11.15 3.91 13.51
C PRO A 45 10.07 4.97 13.78
N GLY A 46 8.88 4.56 14.23
CA GLY A 46 7.75 5.45 14.50
C GLY A 46 6.47 4.96 13.82
N ALA A 47 5.51 5.87 13.58
CA ALA A 47 4.25 5.59 12.88
C ALA A 47 3.49 4.32 13.38
N ARG A 48 3.54 4.09 14.71
CA ARG A 48 3.11 2.82 15.32
C ARG A 48 1.65 2.47 15.04
N GLU A 49 0.77 3.46 15.05
CA GLU A 49 -0.65 3.19 14.78
C GLU A 49 -0.91 2.89 13.29
N ILE A 50 -0.17 3.47 12.33
CA ILE A 50 -0.23 3.01 10.93
C ILE A 50 0.23 1.55 10.83
N GLN A 51 1.36 1.20 11.47
CA GLN A 51 1.86 -0.18 11.45
C GLN A 51 0.87 -1.18 12.07
N GLN A 52 0.18 -0.80 13.15
CA GLN A 52 -0.85 -1.63 13.78
C GLN A 52 -2.06 -1.83 12.87
N ASP A 53 -2.52 -0.77 12.20
CA ASP A 53 -3.66 -0.85 11.30
C ASP A 53 -3.35 -1.65 10.03
N LEU A 54 -2.12 -1.56 9.50
CA LEU A 54 -1.67 -2.43 8.42
C LEU A 54 -1.72 -3.91 8.85
N LYS A 55 -1.26 -4.24 10.07
CA LYS A 55 -1.38 -5.61 10.61
C LYS A 55 -2.84 -6.05 10.76
N LEU A 56 -3.72 -5.15 11.19
CA LEU A 56 -5.15 -5.43 11.28
C LEU A 56 -5.75 -5.73 9.89
N LEU A 57 -5.36 -4.99 8.85
CA LEU A 57 -5.79 -5.25 7.47
C LEU A 57 -5.37 -6.63 6.99
N PHE A 58 -4.13 -7.05 7.26
CA PHE A 58 -3.69 -8.42 6.96
C PHE A 58 -4.57 -9.48 7.63
N GLN A 59 -4.93 -9.26 8.90
CA GLN A 59 -5.80 -10.19 9.65
C GLN A 59 -7.23 -10.19 9.11
N GLN A 60 -7.84 -9.02 8.91
CA GLN A 60 -9.21 -8.88 8.44
C GLN A 60 -9.40 -9.48 7.04
N TRP A 61 -8.41 -9.33 6.16
CA TRP A 61 -8.47 -9.84 4.80
C TRP A 61 -7.89 -11.26 4.64
N GLY A 62 -7.44 -11.89 5.73
CA GLY A 62 -6.89 -13.24 5.72
C GLY A 62 -5.65 -13.39 4.84
N LEU A 63 -4.79 -12.38 4.83
CA LEU A 63 -3.61 -12.31 3.97
C LEU A 63 -2.32 -12.61 4.75
N THR A 64 -1.36 -13.19 4.04
CA THR A 64 0.05 -13.15 4.41
C THR A 64 0.79 -12.22 3.45
N GLU A 65 1.99 -11.79 3.83
CA GLU A 65 2.86 -10.96 2.97
C GLU A 65 3.14 -11.63 1.62
N ASP A 66 3.48 -12.93 1.62
CA ASP A 66 3.74 -13.70 0.40
C ASP A 66 2.53 -13.70 -0.54
N VAL A 67 1.32 -13.92 0.01
CA VAL A 67 0.08 -13.94 -0.76
C VAL A 67 -0.24 -12.55 -1.31
N LEU A 68 -0.07 -11.51 -0.50
CA LEU A 68 -0.26 -10.12 -0.92
C LEU A 68 0.67 -9.77 -2.08
N PHE A 69 1.96 -10.08 -1.96
CA PHE A 69 2.95 -9.78 -3.00
C PHE A 69 2.80 -10.62 -4.26
N ALA A 70 2.38 -11.88 -4.15
CA ALA A 70 2.03 -12.68 -5.32
C ALA A 70 0.87 -12.03 -6.10
N LYS A 71 -0.21 -11.66 -5.41
CA LYS A 71 -1.38 -10.99 -6.01
C LYS A 71 -1.02 -9.65 -6.64
N THR A 72 -0.22 -8.81 -5.98
CA THR A 72 0.13 -7.50 -6.55
C THR A 72 1.03 -7.63 -7.78
N ARG A 73 1.95 -8.60 -7.83
CA ARG A 73 2.73 -8.90 -9.05
C ARG A 73 1.82 -9.28 -10.23
N GLU A 74 0.81 -10.12 -10.00
CA GLU A 74 -0.17 -10.49 -11.03
C GLU A 74 -0.97 -9.27 -11.52
N ILE A 75 -1.42 -8.41 -10.61
CA ILE A 75 -2.15 -7.17 -10.92
C ILE A 75 -1.30 -6.22 -11.78
N HIS A 76 -0.01 -6.05 -11.43
CA HIS A 76 0.93 -5.23 -12.18
C HIS A 76 1.25 -5.82 -13.55
N ALA A 77 1.51 -7.13 -13.63
CA ALA A 77 1.80 -7.83 -14.89
C ALA A 77 0.64 -7.71 -15.89
N ALA A 78 -0.60 -7.76 -15.40
CA ALA A 78 -1.77 -7.58 -16.22
C ALA A 78 -2.16 -6.11 -16.48
N GLY A 79 -1.39 -5.15 -15.98
CA GLY A 79 -1.65 -3.72 -16.19
C GLY A 79 -2.90 -3.20 -15.49
N ARG A 80 -3.41 -3.91 -14.48
CA ARG A 80 -4.73 -3.62 -13.89
C ARG A 80 -4.68 -2.63 -12.72
N ALA A 81 -3.51 -2.44 -12.12
CA ALA A 81 -3.33 -1.53 -10.97
C ALA A 81 -3.79 -0.07 -11.23
N TYR A 82 -3.67 0.40 -12.48
CA TYR A 82 -3.96 1.80 -12.85
C TYR A 82 -4.69 1.90 -14.19
N LYS A 83 -5.70 1.06 -14.43
CA LYS A 83 -6.46 1.10 -15.70
C LYS A 83 -7.01 2.49 -16.06
N HIS A 84 -7.31 3.32 -15.06
CA HIS A 84 -7.81 4.68 -15.26
C HIS A 84 -6.75 5.68 -15.75
N LEU A 85 -5.45 5.43 -15.51
CA LEU A 85 -4.36 6.29 -16.01
C LEU A 85 -3.95 5.92 -17.45
N ARG A 86 -4.13 4.65 -17.84
CA ARG A 86 -3.72 4.15 -19.17
C ARG A 86 -4.62 4.55 -20.33
N HIS A 87 -5.80 5.14 -20.06
CA HIS A 87 -6.69 5.62 -21.13
C HIS A 87 -6.25 6.97 -21.75
N GLY A 88 -5.12 7.54 -21.30
CA GLY A 88 -4.58 8.82 -21.80
C GLY A 88 -3.08 8.85 -22.09
N GLU A 89 -2.36 7.73 -22.02
CA GLU A 89 -0.93 7.67 -22.36
C GLU A 89 -0.74 7.08 -23.77
N GLU A 90 -1.25 7.78 -24.78
CA GLU A 90 -0.59 7.79 -26.09
C GLU A 90 0.68 8.64 -25.95
N GLN A 91 1.83 7.98 -26.13
CA GLN A 91 3.14 8.57 -26.46
C GLN A 91 3.67 9.67 -25.54
N GLN A 92 4.53 9.27 -24.60
CA GLN A 92 5.69 10.10 -24.27
C GLN A 92 6.93 9.38 -24.79
N ASP A 93 7.15 9.53 -26.10
CA ASP A 93 8.46 9.36 -26.71
C ASP A 93 9.35 10.49 -26.18
N TRP A 94 10.32 10.14 -25.34
CA TRP A 94 11.36 11.08 -24.93
C TRP A 94 12.32 11.28 -26.11
N SER A 95 12.14 12.37 -26.87
CA SER A 95 13.17 12.99 -27.72
C SER A 95 13.84 14.14 -26.99
#